data_AF-A0A7K1G6Q8-F1
#
_entry.id   AF-A0A7K1G6Q8-F1
#
_cell.length_a   1.000
_cell.length_b   1.000
_cell.length_c   1.000
_cell.angle_alpha   90.00
_cell.angle_beta   90.00
_cell.angle_gamma   90.00
#
_symmetry.space_group_name_H-M   'P 1'
#
loop_
_entity.id
_entity.type
_entity.pdbx_description
1 polymer ?
#
loop_
_entity_poly.entity_id
_entity_poly.type
_entity_poly.pdbx_seq_one_letter_code
_entity_poly.pdbx_strand_id
1 'polypeptide(L)'
;MLGILYLIVIILPILFQFVYGRKAIYKTTSMKFGTISLISFAAQIIFSIIYFYIANYNFSKHFEEHPNETKCGMPLLAALVSLAFLIVVLIVLIIIQYFVNRYRKK
;
A
#
# COMPACT_ATOMS: atom_id res chain seq x y z
N MET A 1 -17.64 2.94 12.37
CA MET A 1 -17.35 1.78 11.49
C MET A 1 -16.19 2.16 10.56
N LEU A 2 -14.95 2.10 11.06
CA LEU A 2 -13.71 2.37 10.30
C LEU A 2 -13.08 1.07 9.73
N GLY A 3 -13.72 -0.08 9.95
CA GLY A 3 -13.12 -1.41 9.87
C GLY A 3 -12.57 -1.87 8.51
N ILE A 4 -12.98 -1.24 7.39
CA ILE A 4 -12.51 -1.59 6.04
C ILE A 4 -11.75 -0.42 5.40
N LEU A 5 -12.01 0.81 5.84
CA LEU A 5 -11.50 2.02 5.17
C LEU A 5 -9.97 2.07 5.19
N TYR A 6 -9.35 1.63 6.29
CA TYR A 6 -7.89 1.57 6.41
C TYR A 6 -7.26 0.54 5.44
N LEU A 7 -7.95 -0.56 5.13
CA LEU A 7 -7.51 -1.54 4.12
C LEU A 7 -7.57 -0.95 2.70
N ILE A 8 -8.55 -0.09 2.42
CA ILE A 8 -8.65 0.59 1.12
C ILE A 8 -7.49 1.58 0.96
N VAL A 9 -7.17 2.34 2.02
CA VAL A 9 -6.12 3.37 2.01
C VAL A 9 -4.75 2.77 1.70
N ILE A 10 -4.39 1.63 2.29
CA ILE A 10 -3.08 1.00 2.11
C ILE A 10 -2.88 0.36 0.71
N ILE A 11 -3.97 0.01 0.02
CA ILE A 11 -3.93 -0.57 -1.34
C ILE A 11 -3.85 0.52 -2.43
N LEU A 12 -4.26 1.75 -2.11
CA LEU A 12 -4.34 2.86 -3.07
C LEU A 12 -3.04 3.13 -3.86
N PRO A 13 -1.83 3.09 -3.28
CA PRO A 13 -0.59 3.35 -4.01
C PRO A 13 -0.29 2.28 -5.06
N ILE A 14 -0.64 1.02 -4.77
CA ILE A 14 -0.51 -0.09 -5.71
C ILE A 14 -1.46 0.10 -6.89
N LEU A 15 -2.72 0.47 -6.62
CA LEU A 15 -3.70 0.75 -7.68
C LEU A 15 -3.27 1.94 -8.53
N PHE A 16 -2.76 3.00 -7.89
CA PHE A 16 -2.24 4.17 -8.58
C PHE A 16 -1.06 3.78 -9.50
N GLN A 17 -0.09 3.01 -9.02
CA GLN A 17 1.01 2.51 -9.84
C GLN A 17 0.52 1.61 -10.98
N PHE A 18 -0.42 0.71 -10.72
CA PHE A 18 -0.97 -0.17 -11.75
C PHE A 18 -1.62 0.62 -12.89
N VAL A 19 -2.48 1.58 -12.56
CA VAL A 19 -3.24 2.37 -13.54
C VAL A 19 -2.36 3.44 -14.20
N TYR A 20 -1.75 4.32 -13.41
CA TYR A 20 -0.99 5.45 -13.95
C TYR A 20 0.38 5.04 -14.47
N GLY A 21 1.02 4.02 -13.88
CA GLY A 21 2.26 3.45 -14.41
C GLY A 21 2.05 2.89 -15.82
N ARG A 22 0.95 2.16 -16.04
CA ARG A 22 0.54 1.72 -17.39
C ARG A 22 0.31 2.92 -18.32
N LYS A 23 -0.49 3.91 -17.91
CA LYS A 23 -0.73 5.11 -18.74
C LYS A 23 0.57 5.83 -19.14
N ALA A 24 1.54 5.92 -18.23
CA ALA A 24 2.84 6.54 -18.52
C ALA A 24 3.70 5.72 -19.49
N ILE A 25 3.61 4.39 -19.45
CA ILE A 25 4.25 3.52 -20.44
C ILE A 25 3.67 3.76 -21.84
N TYR A 26 2.34 3.86 -21.96
CA TYR A 26 1.67 4.13 -23.23
C TYR A 26 1.62 5.62 -23.62
N LYS A 27 2.28 6.50 -22.85
CA LYS A 27 2.30 7.95 -23.07
C LYS A 27 0.90 8.58 -23.15
N THR A 28 -0.08 8.02 -22.45
CA THR A 28 -1.46 8.53 -22.36
C THR A 28 -1.68 9.42 -21.13
N THR A 29 -0.60 9.92 -20.54
CA THR A 29 -0.59 10.85 -19.40
C THR A 29 0.63 11.77 -19.52
N SER A 30 0.55 12.98 -18.97
CA SER A 30 1.65 13.94 -18.94
C SER A 30 2.76 13.56 -17.95
N MET A 31 2.45 12.74 -16.95
CA MET A 31 3.40 12.34 -15.92
C MET A 31 4.38 11.28 -16.41
N LYS A 32 5.67 11.48 -16.11
CA LYS A 32 6.73 10.50 -16.41
C LYS A 32 6.59 9.27 -15.51
N PHE A 33 6.93 8.09 -16.04
CA PHE A 33 6.90 6.82 -15.30
C PHE A 33 7.69 6.86 -13.98
N GLY A 34 8.88 7.49 -13.98
CA GLY A 34 9.69 7.64 -12.77
C GLY A 34 9.00 8.48 -11.69
N THR A 35 8.34 9.58 -12.09
CA THR A 35 7.56 10.44 -11.18
C THR A 35 6.40 9.66 -10.55
N ILE A 36 5.64 8.92 -11.35
CA ILE A 36 4.55 8.08 -10.84
C ILE A 36 5.08 7.02 -9.87
N SER A 37 6.18 6.35 -10.20
CA SER A 37 6.79 5.34 -9.32
C SER A 37 7.26 5.92 -7.99
N LEU A 38 7.85 7.12 -8.00
CA LEU A 38 8.27 7.82 -6.78
C LEU A 38 7.07 8.25 -5.93
N ILE A 39 6.01 8.78 -6.56
CA ILE A 39 4.77 9.15 -5.86
C ILE A 39 4.13 7.91 -5.22
N SER A 40 4.01 6.80 -5.96
CA SER A 40 3.47 5.55 -5.43
C SER A 40 4.26 5.05 -4.23
N PHE A 41 5.59 5.11 -4.30
CA PHE A 41 6.46 4.66 -3.21
C PHE A 41 6.34 5.56 -1.97
N ALA A 42 6.36 6.88 -2.15
CA ALA A 42 6.16 7.83 -1.05
C ALA A 42 4.77 7.69 -0.41
N ALA A 43 3.72 7.55 -1.22
CA ALA A 43 2.37 7.33 -0.75
C ALA A 43 2.23 6.00 0.01
N GLN A 44 2.93 4.94 -0.42
CA GLN A 44 2.95 3.67 0.30
C GLN A 44 3.51 3.83 1.72
N ILE A 45 4.58 4.61 1.92
CA ILE A 45 5.14 4.88 3.25
C ILE A 45 4.14 5.65 4.11
N ILE A 46 3.56 6.73 3.58
CA ILE A 46 2.61 7.58 4.32
C ILE A 46 1.37 6.77 4.72
N PHE A 47 0.77 6.04 3.79
CA PHE A 47 -0.41 5.22 4.09
C PHE A 47 -0.10 4.02 4.96
N SER A 48 1.13 3.49 4.93
CA SER A 48 1.59 2.47 5.86
C SER A 48 1.57 2.96 7.31
N ILE A 49 2.05 4.19 7.55
CA ILE A 49 2.03 4.82 8.87
C ILE A 49 0.58 5.02 9.34
N ILE A 50 -0.27 5.60 8.49
CA ILE A 50 -1.69 5.84 8.81
C ILE A 50 -2.42 4.51 9.11
N TYR A 51 -2.19 3.49 8.28
CA TYR A 51 -2.73 2.15 8.47
C TYR A 51 -2.35 1.57 9.84
N PHE A 52 -1.07 1.65 10.20
CA PHE A 52 -0.59 1.12 11.48
C PHE A 52 -1.21 1.84 12.67
N TYR A 53 -1.30 3.17 12.64
CA TYR A 53 -1.96 3.94 13.69
C TYR A 53 -3.44 3.57 13.85
N ILE A 54 -4.18 3.46 12.74
CA ILE A 54 -5.59 3.09 12.79
C ILE A 54 -5.77 1.66 13.29
N ALA A 55 -4.95 0.72 12.82
CA ALA A 55 -4.97 -0.67 13.27
C ALA A 55 -4.72 -0.74 14.79
N ASN A 56 -3.67 -0.07 15.28
CA ASN A 56 -3.34 -0.07 16.71
C ASN A 56 -4.44 0.56 17.56
N TYR A 57 -5.05 1.67 17.11
CA TYR A 57 -6.18 2.30 17.78
C TYR A 57 -7.38 1.36 17.85
N ASN A 58 -7.76 0.74 16.73
CA ASN A 58 -8.89 -0.18 16.68
C ASN A 58 -8.67 -1.41 17.56
N PHE A 59 -7.47 -1.98 17.58
CA PHE A 59 -7.16 -3.10 18.47
C PHE A 59 -7.19 -2.70 19.93
N SER A 60 -6.61 -1.56 20.28
CA SER A 60 -6.63 -1.06 21.66
C SER A 60 -8.06 -0.86 22.15
N LYS A 61 -8.89 -0.21 21.33
CA LYS A 61 -10.31 0.01 21.61
C LYS A 61 -11.09 -1.31 21.73
N HIS A 62 -10.81 -2.29 20.86
CA HIS A 62 -11.44 -3.62 20.93
C HIS A 62 -11.17 -4.31 22.28
N PHE A 63 -9.93 -4.24 22.78
CA PHE A 63 -9.60 -4.81 24.09
C PHE A 63 -10.15 -4.02 25.29
N GLU A 64 -10.42 -2.72 25.13
CA GLU A 64 -11.15 -1.93 26.13
C GLU A 64 -12.62 -2.33 26.20
N GLU A 65 -13.25 -2.60 25.05
CA GLU A 65 -14.65 -3.06 24.94
C GLU A 65 -14.81 -4.53 25.35
N HIS A 66 -13.76 -5.35 25.21
CA HIS A 66 -13.74 -6.78 25.53
C HIS A 66 -12.61 -7.15 26.53
N PRO A 67 -12.72 -6.75 27.82
CA PRO A 67 -11.64 -6.86 28.80
C PRO A 67 -11.25 -8.30 29.18
N ASN A 68 -12.14 -9.27 28.93
CA ASN A 68 -11.89 -10.69 29.18
C ASN A 68 -11.21 -11.42 28.01
N GLU A 69 -11.05 -10.75 26.86
CA GLU A 69 -10.36 -11.34 25.72
C GLU A 69 -8.84 -11.29 25.92
N THR A 70 -8.17 -12.39 25.56
CA THR A 70 -6.72 -12.49 25.68
C THR A 70 -6.06 -11.52 24.70
N LYS A 71 -5.26 -10.58 25.25
CA LYS A 71 -4.43 -9.65 24.46
C LYS A 71 -3.31 -10.41 23.76
N CYS A 72 -3.60 -10.97 22.59
CA CYS A 72 -2.59 -11.59 21.74
C CYS A 72 -2.07 -10.55 20.73
N GLY A 73 -0.75 -10.41 20.59
CA GLY A 73 -0.13 -9.50 19.62
C GLY A 73 -0.28 -9.93 18.15
N MET A 74 -0.94 -11.07 17.89
CA MET A 74 -1.16 -11.63 16.55
C MET A 74 -1.80 -10.66 15.54
N PRO A 75 -2.80 -9.85 15.90
CA PRO A 75 -3.39 -8.91 14.93
C PRO A 75 -2.43 -7.79 14.51
N LEU A 76 -1.56 -7.35 15.42
CA LEU A 76 -0.52 -6.35 15.11
C LEU A 76 0.60 -6.95 14.26
N LEU A 77 0.95 -8.22 14.50
CA LEU A 77 1.85 -8.97 13.62
C LEU A 77 1.26 -9.13 12.21
N ALA A 78 -0.02 -9.47 12.11
CA ALA A 78 -0.71 -9.57 10.82
C ALA A 78 -0.71 -8.23 10.06
N ALA A 79 -0.92 -7.12 10.77
CA ALA A 79 -0.81 -5.77 10.20
C ALA A 79 0.59 -5.49 9.64
N LEU A 80 1.66 -5.83 10.37
CA LEU A 80 3.06 -5.67 9.92
C LEU A 80 3.40 -6.54 8.71
N VAL A 81 2.98 -7.80 8.72
CA VAL A 81 3.20 -8.72 7.58
C VAL A 81 2.46 -8.23 6.34
N SER A 82 1.24 -7.71 6.51
CA SER A 82 0.44 -7.14 5.42
C SER A 82 1.14 -5.92 4.81
N LEU A 83 1.69 -5.04 5.63
CA LEU A 83 2.48 -3.88 5.20
C LEU A 83 3.69 -4.31 4.37
N ALA A 84 4.48 -5.26 4.88
CA ALA A 84 5.66 -5.76 4.18
C ALA A 84 5.29 -6.41 2.84
N PHE A 85 4.23 -7.21 2.81
CA PHE A 85 3.72 -7.84 1.60
C PHE A 85 3.33 -6.81 0.54
N LEU A 86 2.59 -5.76 0.91
CA LEU A 86 2.15 -4.72 -0.02
C LEU A 86 3.33 -3.91 -0.59
N ILE A 87 4.37 -3.65 0.21
CA ILE A 87 5.61 -3.04 -0.27
C ILE A 87 6.28 -3.93 -1.32
N VAL A 88 6.39 -5.24 -1.07
CA VAL A 88 6.95 -6.19 -2.04
C VAL A 88 6.13 -6.19 -3.33
N VAL A 89 4.80 -6.23 -3.25
CA VAL A 89 3.91 -6.17 -4.41
C VAL A 89 4.14 -4.88 -5.21
N LEU A 90 4.25 -3.73 -4.54
CA LEU A 90 4.51 -2.45 -5.21
C LEU A 90 5.86 -2.47 -5.95
N ILE A 91 6.92 -2.98 -5.31
CA ILE A 91 8.26 -3.08 -5.91
C ILE A 91 8.23 -3.99 -7.13
N VAL A 92 7.64 -5.18 -7.02
CA VAL A 92 7.50 -6.14 -8.14
C VAL A 92 6.76 -5.47 -9.31
N LEU A 93 5.67 -4.75 -9.02
CA LEU A 93 4.88 -4.07 -10.02
C LEU A 93 5.67 -2.95 -10.72
N ILE A 94 6.45 -2.15 -9.98
CA ILE A 94 7.36 -1.15 -10.55
C ILE A 94 8.41 -1.81 -11.45
N ILE A 95 9.03 -2.91 -11.01
CA ILE A 95 10.05 -3.64 -11.77
C ILE A 95 9.49 -4.17 -13.09
N ILE A 96 8.34 -4.86 -13.05
CA ILE A 96 7.68 -5.38 -14.25
C ILE A 96 7.38 -4.24 -15.23
N GLN A 97 6.76 -3.16 -14.73
CA GLN A 97 6.43 -2.00 -15.55
C GLN A 97 7.68 -1.29 -16.11
N TYR A 98 8.78 -1.26 -15.36
CA TYR A 98 10.06 -0.72 -15.81
C TYR A 98 10.61 -1.51 -16.99
N PHE A 99 10.63 -2.85 -16.90
CA PHE A 99 11.09 -3.70 -18.01
C PHE A 99 10.21 -3.56 -19.26
N VAL A 100 8.88 -3.51 -19.09
CA VAL A 100 7.96 -3.28 -20.21
C VAL A 100 8.21 -1.91 -20.87
N ASN A 101 8.40 -0.86 -20.07
CA ASN A 101 8.74 0.47 -20.56
C ASN A 101 10.06 0.48 -21.34
N ARG A 102 11.07 -0.26 -20.83
CA ARG A 102 12.40 -0.35 -21.45
C ARG A 102 12.34 -1.12 -22.76
N TYR A 103 11.61 -2.23 -22.82
CA TYR A 103 11.44 -3.04 -24.02
C TYR A 103 10.74 -2.25 -25.13
N ARG A 104 9.71 -1.46 -24.82
CA ARG A 104 8.99 -0.63 -25.80
C ARG A 104 9.75 0.58 -26.32
N LYS A 105 10.84 0.98 -25.65
CA LYS A 105 11.71 2.10 -26.06
C LYS A 105 12.92 1.62 -26.87
N LYS A 106 13.18 0.32 -26.89
CA LYS A 106 14.06 -0.32 -27.88
C LYS A 106 13.27 -0.50 -29.17
#